data_AF-A0A218Z551-F1
#
_entry.id   AF-A0A218Z551-F1
#
_cell.length_a   1.000
_cell.length_b   1.000
_cell.length_c   1.000
_cell.angle_alpha   90.00
_cell.angle_beta   90.00
_cell.angle_gamma   90.00
#
_symmetry.space_group_name_H-M   'P 1'
#
loop_
_entity.id
_entity.type
_entity.pdbx_description
1 polymer ?
#
loop_
_entity_poly.entity_id
_entity_poly.type
_entity_poly.pdbx_seq_one_letter_code
_entity_poly.pdbx_strand_id
1 'polypeptide(L)'
;MRFTLVATALAASVVANPLAERACSDIHIFGARETTASAGYGSASAVVNKILAGYPGSTAEAISYPACGGQASCGGATYSQSVAAGVNAAYEAVNSYAASCPKTKIVLVGYSQGSEIFDVSLCGGGNPNQGITDKAVRFSAAAVASIQAVIFMGNPMYQTGLPYNVGTCKAGGFDARPSGFSCPSAAKIQSYCDAPDPYCCNGKDEATHSGYGSVYGNAAYDFVKSKLGS
;
A
#
# COMPACT_ATOMS: atom_id res chain seq x y z
N MET A 1 -10.16 69.41 -32.50
CA MET A 1 -10.16 68.82 -31.14
C MET A 1 -9.51 67.44 -31.24
N ARG A 2 -8.31 67.25 -30.66
CA ARG A 2 -7.64 65.94 -30.58
C ARG A 2 -7.89 65.39 -29.17
N PHE A 3 -8.61 64.29 -29.06
CA PHE A 3 -8.82 63.58 -27.78
C PHE A 3 -7.72 62.53 -27.61
N THR A 4 -6.90 62.69 -26.59
CA THR A 4 -5.88 61.70 -26.19
C THR A 4 -6.53 60.75 -25.18
N LEU A 5 -6.74 59.49 -25.54
CA LEU A 5 -7.11 58.44 -24.57
C LEU A 5 -5.86 57.99 -23.82
N VAL A 6 -5.88 58.13 -22.50
CA VAL A 6 -4.89 57.54 -21.60
C VAL A 6 -5.41 56.16 -21.19
N ALA A 7 -4.70 55.10 -21.58
CA ALA A 7 -4.99 53.73 -21.15
C ALA A 7 -4.26 53.44 -19.84
N THR A 8 -5.00 53.34 -18.74
CA THR A 8 -4.51 52.90 -17.43
C THR A 8 -4.49 51.37 -17.38
N ALA A 9 -3.31 50.77 -17.38
CA ALA A 9 -3.14 49.34 -17.17
C ALA A 9 -3.29 49.02 -15.67
N LEU A 10 -4.34 48.29 -15.28
CA LEU A 10 -4.44 47.67 -13.97
C LEU A 10 -3.56 46.42 -13.95
N ALA A 11 -2.46 46.45 -13.19
CA ALA A 11 -1.70 45.25 -12.87
C ALA A 11 -2.48 44.43 -11.82
N ALA A 12 -3.09 43.32 -12.23
CA ALA A 12 -3.65 42.35 -11.32
C ALA A 12 -2.51 41.57 -10.64
N SER A 13 -2.29 41.81 -9.35
CA SER A 13 -1.37 41.02 -8.54
C SER A 13 -1.95 39.62 -8.33
N VAL A 14 -1.35 38.62 -8.98
CA VAL A 14 -1.68 37.21 -8.74
C VAL A 14 -1.09 36.86 -7.37
N VAL A 15 -1.95 36.80 -6.35
CA VAL A 15 -1.55 36.30 -5.03
C VAL A 15 -1.44 34.79 -5.17
N ALA A 16 -0.22 34.29 -5.35
CA ALA A 16 0.05 32.87 -5.25
C ALA A 16 -0.18 32.48 -3.78
N ASN A 17 -1.30 31.80 -3.49
CA ASN A 17 -1.42 31.11 -2.21
C ASN A 17 -0.28 30.10 -2.15
N PRO A 18 0.60 30.13 -1.14
CA PRO A 18 1.50 29.02 -0.92
C PRO A 18 0.62 27.78 -0.74
N LEU A 19 0.87 26.75 -1.55
CA LEU A 19 0.38 25.40 -1.28
C LEU A 19 0.66 25.14 0.20
N ALA A 20 -0.38 24.89 1.00
CA ALA A 20 -0.22 24.61 2.41
C ALA A 20 0.85 23.53 2.55
N GLU A 21 2.00 23.91 3.13
CA GLU A 21 3.13 23.01 3.28
C GLU A 21 2.63 21.82 4.12
N ARG A 22 2.59 20.62 3.53
CA ARG A 22 2.10 19.43 4.22
C ARG A 22 3.02 19.24 5.43
N ALA A 23 2.50 19.39 6.64
CA ALA A 23 3.30 19.16 7.84
C ALA A 23 3.70 17.68 7.86
N CYS A 24 4.95 17.39 7.51
CA CYS A 24 5.47 16.03 7.42
C CYS A 24 5.65 15.45 8.82
N SER A 25 5.12 14.24 9.04
CA SER A 25 5.40 13.49 10.27
C SER A 25 6.68 12.68 10.13
N ASP A 26 7.32 12.32 11.25
CA ASP A 26 8.51 11.47 11.22
C ASP A 26 8.20 10.08 10.64
N ILE A 27 7.00 9.58 10.89
CA ILE A 27 6.47 8.30 10.38
C ILE A 27 5.13 8.53 9.70
N HIS A 28 4.95 7.96 8.52
CA HIS A 28 3.66 7.93 7.83
C HIS A 28 3.29 6.52 7.38
N ILE A 29 2.04 6.14 7.60
CA ILE A 29 1.54 4.80 7.29
C ILE A 29 0.56 4.86 6.13
N PHE A 30 0.80 4.08 5.08
CA PHE A 30 -0.20 3.79 4.07
C PHE A 30 -0.88 2.45 4.36
N GLY A 31 -2.20 2.45 4.43
CA GLY A 31 -2.99 1.22 4.58
C GLY A 31 -3.80 0.91 3.34
N ALA A 32 -3.87 -0.36 2.94
CA ALA A 32 -4.70 -0.82 1.83
C ALA A 32 -5.60 -1.97 2.28
N ARG A 33 -6.91 -1.77 2.11
CA ARG A 33 -7.96 -2.70 2.52
C ARG A 33 -8.11 -3.91 1.60
N GLU A 34 -8.86 -4.88 2.07
CA GLU A 34 -9.31 -6.07 1.37
C GLU A 34 -10.49 -5.81 0.42
N THR A 35 -10.76 -6.78 -0.46
CA THR A 35 -11.89 -6.74 -1.38
C THR A 35 -13.23 -6.60 -0.65
N THR A 36 -14.14 -5.79 -1.19
CA THR A 36 -15.48 -5.43 -0.68
C THR A 36 -15.54 -4.59 0.59
N ALA A 37 -14.42 -4.36 1.28
CA ALA A 37 -14.41 -3.43 2.40
C ALA A 37 -14.79 -2.01 1.94
N SER A 38 -15.55 -1.30 2.78
CA SER A 38 -15.83 0.12 2.54
C SER A 38 -14.55 0.96 2.52
N ALA A 39 -14.58 2.13 1.89
CA ALA A 39 -13.43 3.03 1.80
C ALA A 39 -12.81 3.29 3.19
N GLY A 40 -11.49 3.18 3.27
CA GLY A 40 -10.73 3.21 4.52
C GLY A 40 -9.69 2.10 4.57
N TYR A 41 -9.29 1.72 5.78
CA TYR A 41 -8.21 0.76 6.01
C TYR A 41 -8.66 -0.71 5.98
N GLY A 42 -9.97 -0.99 6.13
CA GLY A 42 -10.46 -2.35 6.31
C GLY A 42 -9.72 -3.08 7.44
N SER A 43 -9.38 -4.34 7.20
CA SER A 43 -8.65 -5.21 8.14
C SER A 43 -7.18 -4.79 8.33
N ALA A 44 -6.60 -3.97 7.44
CA ALA A 44 -5.27 -3.38 7.65
C ALA A 44 -5.24 -2.45 8.89
N SER A 45 -6.40 -1.93 9.31
CA SER A 45 -6.53 -1.06 10.49
C SER A 45 -5.94 -1.67 11.76
N ALA A 46 -5.97 -3.00 11.91
CA ALA A 46 -5.42 -3.69 13.08
C ALA A 46 -3.93 -3.38 13.31
N VAL A 47 -3.13 -3.31 12.24
CA VAL A 47 -1.70 -2.99 12.32
C VAL A 47 -1.47 -1.48 12.24
N VAL A 48 -2.19 -0.76 11.37
CA VAL A 48 -2.10 0.71 11.26
C VAL A 48 -2.31 1.36 12.63
N ASN A 49 -3.37 0.97 13.35
CA ASN A 49 -3.71 1.53 14.65
C ASN A 49 -2.66 1.20 15.72
N LYS A 50 -2.04 0.02 15.66
CA LYS A 50 -0.94 -0.35 16.57
C LYS A 50 0.29 0.54 16.34
N ILE A 51 0.63 0.82 15.09
CA ILE A 51 1.75 1.71 14.76
C ILE A 51 1.44 3.14 15.23
N LEU A 52 0.24 3.66 14.94
CA LEU A 52 -0.19 4.99 15.37
C LEU A 52 -0.12 5.15 16.90
N ALA A 53 -0.60 4.15 17.64
CA ALA A 53 -0.54 4.15 19.10
C ALA A 53 0.90 4.06 19.64
N GLY A 54 1.76 3.33 18.94
CA GLY A 54 3.16 3.12 19.32
C GLY A 54 4.11 4.28 19.01
N TYR A 55 3.71 5.18 18.11
CA TYR A 55 4.52 6.30 17.64
C TYR A 55 3.70 7.60 17.66
N PRO A 56 3.60 8.28 18.82
CA PRO A 56 2.89 9.57 18.92
C PRO A 56 3.41 10.57 17.88
N GLY A 57 2.50 11.24 17.17
CA GLY A 57 2.83 12.18 16.09
C GLY A 57 2.98 11.54 14.71
N SER A 58 2.95 10.21 14.60
CA SER A 58 2.81 9.53 13.30
C SER A 58 1.42 9.80 12.69
N THR A 59 1.34 9.75 11.36
CA THR A 59 0.10 9.97 10.61
C THR A 59 -0.17 8.79 9.67
N ALA A 60 -1.40 8.63 9.20
CA ALA A 60 -1.74 7.55 8.27
C ALA A 60 -2.76 8.01 7.23
N GLU A 61 -2.70 7.41 6.04
CA GLU A 61 -3.74 7.52 5.02
C GLU A 61 -4.04 6.18 4.34
N ALA A 62 -5.30 5.98 3.94
CA ALA A 62 -5.72 4.79 3.23
C ALA A 62 -5.53 4.97 1.72
N ILE A 63 -5.09 3.91 1.02
CA ILE A 63 -5.08 3.91 -0.44
C ILE A 63 -6.52 3.94 -0.95
N SER A 64 -6.85 5.00 -1.68
CA SER A 64 -8.16 5.15 -2.31
C SER A 64 -8.17 4.42 -3.65
N TYR A 65 -8.79 3.24 -3.65
CA TYR A 65 -8.93 2.39 -4.84
C TYR A 65 -10.21 1.54 -4.74
N PRO A 66 -10.66 0.88 -5.82
CA PRO A 66 -11.96 0.18 -5.83
C PRO A 66 -12.10 -0.90 -4.75
N ALA A 67 -11.03 -1.64 -4.46
CA ALA A 67 -11.05 -2.84 -3.60
C ALA A 67 -12.24 -3.76 -3.92
N CYS A 68 -12.36 -4.17 -5.17
CA CYS A 68 -13.51 -4.87 -5.70
C CYS A 68 -13.11 -6.14 -6.46
N GLY A 69 -14.07 -7.06 -6.62
CA GLY A 69 -13.93 -8.32 -7.35
C GLY A 69 -15.14 -8.58 -8.25
N GLY A 70 -15.84 -7.54 -8.70
CA GLY A 70 -17.06 -7.60 -9.51
C GLY A 70 -18.36 -7.41 -8.73
N GLN A 71 -18.29 -7.26 -7.40
CA GLN A 71 -19.48 -7.06 -6.57
C GLN A 71 -20.08 -5.66 -6.75
N ALA A 72 -21.41 -5.56 -6.80
CA ALA A 72 -22.10 -4.28 -6.91
C ALA A 72 -21.85 -3.36 -5.69
N SER A 73 -21.61 -3.93 -4.50
CA SER A 73 -21.36 -3.18 -3.26
C SER A 73 -20.10 -2.31 -3.31
N CYS A 74 -19.14 -2.64 -4.17
CA CYS A 74 -17.89 -1.89 -4.38
C CYS A 74 -17.79 -1.26 -5.77
N GLY A 75 -18.93 -1.10 -6.47
CA GLY A 75 -19.01 -0.43 -7.77
C GLY A 75 -18.79 -1.33 -8.99
N GLY A 76 -18.66 -2.64 -8.82
CA GLY A 76 -18.68 -3.61 -9.91
C GLY A 76 -17.39 -3.74 -10.73
N ALA A 77 -16.31 -3.05 -10.36
CA ALA A 77 -15.01 -3.26 -11.00
C ALA A 77 -14.56 -4.72 -10.82
N THR A 78 -14.09 -5.36 -11.90
CA THR A 78 -13.52 -6.71 -11.82
C THR A 78 -12.30 -6.72 -10.90
N TYR A 79 -11.89 -7.91 -10.43
CA TYR A 79 -10.70 -8.03 -9.57
C TYR A 79 -9.46 -7.45 -10.26
N SER A 80 -9.22 -7.82 -11.52
CA SER A 80 -8.12 -7.27 -12.33
C SER A 80 -8.18 -5.75 -12.49
N GLN A 81 -9.35 -5.17 -12.78
CA GLN A 81 -9.52 -3.72 -12.84
C GLN A 81 -9.21 -3.05 -11.50
N SER A 82 -9.65 -3.66 -10.40
CA SER A 82 -9.40 -3.16 -9.05
C SER A 82 -7.92 -3.21 -8.68
N VAL A 83 -7.22 -4.31 -8.96
CA VAL A 83 -5.78 -4.45 -8.71
C VAL A 83 -4.99 -3.46 -9.54
N ALA A 84 -5.27 -3.33 -10.83
CA ALA A 84 -4.58 -2.38 -11.70
C ALA A 84 -4.76 -0.92 -11.23
N ALA A 85 -6.00 -0.54 -10.88
CA ALA A 85 -6.30 0.77 -10.31
C ALA A 85 -5.62 0.98 -8.95
N GLY A 86 -5.57 -0.05 -8.11
CA GLY A 86 -4.92 -0.01 -6.79
C GLY A 86 -3.41 0.14 -6.87
N VAL A 87 -2.75 -0.54 -7.81
CA VAL A 87 -1.32 -0.35 -8.09
C VAL A 87 -1.03 1.09 -8.53
N ASN A 88 -1.89 1.67 -9.39
CA ASN A 88 -1.73 3.07 -9.79
C ASN A 88 -1.98 4.05 -8.63
N ALA A 89 -3.03 3.82 -7.83
CA ALA A 89 -3.34 4.65 -6.66
C ALA A 89 -2.23 4.60 -5.60
N ALA A 90 -1.66 3.41 -5.35
CA ALA A 90 -0.51 3.25 -4.47
C ALA A 90 0.71 4.00 -5.03
N TYR A 91 1.00 3.85 -6.32
CA TYR A 91 2.06 4.59 -7.00
C TYR A 91 1.94 6.10 -6.80
N GLU A 92 0.76 6.67 -7.07
CA GLU A 92 0.51 8.11 -6.95
C GLU A 92 0.66 8.58 -5.50
N ALA A 93 -0.01 7.91 -4.55
CA ALA A 93 -0.03 8.33 -3.15
C ALA A 93 1.36 8.27 -2.51
N VAL A 94 2.05 7.13 -2.64
CA VAL A 94 3.34 6.90 -1.97
C VAL A 94 4.44 7.76 -2.59
N ASN A 95 4.50 7.88 -3.92
CA ASN A 95 5.51 8.72 -4.56
C ASN A 95 5.29 10.21 -4.29
N SER A 96 4.03 10.67 -4.35
CA SER A 96 3.69 12.07 -4.04
C SER A 96 4.05 12.43 -2.60
N TYR A 97 3.74 11.54 -1.65
CA TYR A 97 4.10 11.73 -0.25
C TYR A 97 5.62 11.75 -0.06
N ALA A 98 6.35 10.76 -0.61
CA ALA A 98 7.80 10.70 -0.48
C ALA A 98 8.50 11.92 -1.10
N ALA A 99 7.96 12.49 -2.18
CA ALA A 99 8.49 13.70 -2.79
C ALA A 99 8.23 14.95 -1.92
N SER A 100 7.06 15.03 -1.29
CA SER A 100 6.68 16.16 -0.43
C SER A 100 7.34 16.08 0.95
N CYS A 101 7.59 14.88 1.45
CA CYS A 101 8.11 14.58 2.78
C CYS A 101 9.31 13.63 2.72
N PRO A 102 10.45 14.05 2.13
CA PRO A 102 11.58 13.17 1.82
C PRO A 102 12.34 12.65 3.05
N LYS A 103 12.06 13.20 4.25
CA LYS A 103 12.66 12.75 5.52
C LYS A 103 11.75 11.78 6.29
N THR A 104 10.50 11.63 5.87
CA THR A 104 9.54 10.76 6.57
C THR A 104 9.84 9.30 6.32
N LYS A 105 9.80 8.49 7.38
CA LYS A 105 9.84 7.04 7.30
C LYS A 105 8.44 6.53 6.92
N ILE A 106 8.35 5.79 5.82
CA ILE A 106 7.08 5.24 5.34
C ILE A 106 6.92 3.79 5.81
N VAL A 107 5.72 3.43 6.26
CA VAL A 107 5.30 2.06 6.50
C VAL A 107 4.12 1.72 5.58
N LEU A 108 4.15 0.56 4.93
CA LEU A 108 3.05 0.06 4.12
C LEU A 108 2.36 -1.10 4.85
N VAL A 109 1.03 -1.09 4.92
CA VAL A 109 0.24 -2.16 5.53
C VAL A 109 -0.87 -2.55 4.56
N GLY A 110 -0.72 -3.72 3.92
CA GLY A 110 -1.72 -4.28 3.04
C GLY A 110 -2.46 -5.44 3.70
N TYR A 111 -3.74 -5.59 3.36
CA TYR A 111 -4.56 -6.74 3.71
C TYR A 111 -5.23 -7.31 2.47
N SER A 112 -5.11 -8.62 2.23
CA SER A 112 -5.69 -9.32 1.07
C SER A 112 -5.30 -8.65 -0.27
N GLN A 113 -6.25 -8.21 -1.09
CA GLN A 113 -6.00 -7.42 -2.32
C GLN A 113 -5.14 -6.17 -2.05
N GLY A 114 -5.24 -5.56 -0.86
CA GLY A 114 -4.39 -4.45 -0.45
C GLY A 114 -2.92 -4.84 -0.28
N SER A 115 -2.63 -6.08 0.11
CA SER A 115 -1.26 -6.62 0.12
C SER A 115 -0.72 -6.77 -1.29
N GLU A 116 -1.55 -7.31 -2.19
CA GLU A 116 -1.19 -7.54 -3.59
C GLU A 116 -0.80 -6.25 -4.32
N ILE A 117 -1.57 -5.17 -4.16
CA ILE A 117 -1.25 -3.90 -4.83
C ILE A 117 0.07 -3.30 -4.33
N PHE A 118 0.41 -3.48 -3.03
CA PHE A 118 1.69 -3.03 -2.50
C PHE A 118 2.84 -3.96 -2.90
N ASP A 119 2.62 -5.27 -2.97
CA ASP A 119 3.60 -6.26 -3.44
C ASP A 119 4.01 -5.95 -4.88
N VAL A 120 3.05 -5.80 -5.81
CA VAL A 120 3.33 -5.41 -7.19
C VAL A 120 4.08 -4.07 -7.24
N SER A 121 3.62 -3.07 -6.48
CA SER A 121 4.20 -1.73 -6.54
C SER A 121 5.64 -1.66 -6.04
N LEU A 122 5.96 -2.39 -4.97
CA LEU A 122 7.26 -2.36 -4.30
C LEU A 122 8.25 -3.37 -4.88
N CYS A 123 7.79 -4.58 -5.18
CA CYS A 123 8.64 -5.67 -5.62
C CYS A 123 8.72 -5.79 -7.15
N GLY A 124 7.83 -5.12 -7.89
CA GLY A 124 7.74 -5.24 -9.34
C GLY A 124 7.29 -6.64 -9.74
N GLY A 125 7.90 -7.19 -10.79
CA GLY A 125 7.62 -8.55 -11.29
C GLY A 125 6.29 -8.74 -12.00
N GLY A 126 5.42 -7.73 -11.97
CA GLY A 126 4.07 -7.76 -12.54
C GLY A 126 3.10 -8.66 -11.77
N ASN A 127 1.87 -8.72 -12.27
CA ASN A 127 0.87 -9.73 -11.93
C ASN A 127 0.10 -10.11 -13.23
N PRO A 128 0.59 -11.11 -13.99
CA PRO A 128 0.03 -11.46 -15.30
C PRO A 128 -1.40 -11.99 -15.21
N ASN A 129 -1.78 -12.65 -14.12
CA ASN A 129 -3.16 -13.12 -13.90
C ASN A 129 -4.16 -11.96 -13.83
N GLN A 130 -3.68 -10.79 -13.40
CA GLN A 130 -4.46 -9.55 -13.32
C GLN A 130 -4.17 -8.58 -14.47
N GLY A 131 -3.45 -9.02 -15.51
CA GLY A 131 -3.14 -8.21 -16.70
C GLY A 131 -2.00 -7.20 -16.53
N ILE A 132 -1.25 -7.26 -15.43
CA ILE A 132 -0.09 -6.38 -15.19
C ILE A 132 1.17 -7.11 -15.68
N THR A 133 1.60 -6.81 -16.90
CA THR A 133 2.76 -7.46 -17.54
C THR A 133 4.07 -6.72 -17.32
N ASP A 134 4.01 -5.43 -17.00
CA ASP A 134 5.18 -4.64 -16.63
C ASP A 134 5.79 -5.16 -15.32
N LYS A 135 7.09 -5.48 -15.38
CA LYS A 135 7.85 -6.06 -14.27
C LYS A 135 8.64 -5.03 -13.48
N ALA A 136 8.64 -3.76 -13.90
CA ALA A 136 9.35 -2.70 -13.19
C ALA A 136 8.77 -2.51 -11.78
N VAL A 137 9.65 -2.20 -10.82
CA VAL A 137 9.23 -1.62 -9.54
C VAL A 137 8.53 -0.29 -9.85
N ARG A 138 7.34 -0.10 -9.29
CA ARG A 138 6.51 1.08 -9.59
C ARG A 138 6.92 2.27 -8.74
N PHE A 139 7.24 2.04 -7.46
CA PHE A 139 7.70 3.12 -6.60
C PHE A 139 9.03 3.71 -7.08
N SER A 140 9.12 5.04 -7.00
CA SER A 140 10.36 5.76 -7.29
C SER A 140 11.47 5.36 -6.33
N ALA A 141 12.74 5.56 -6.72
CA ALA A 141 13.87 5.28 -5.83
C ALA A 141 13.77 6.04 -4.49
N ALA A 142 13.27 7.28 -4.52
CA ALA A 142 13.06 8.09 -3.32
C ALA A 142 11.98 7.49 -2.39
N ALA A 143 10.86 7.02 -2.96
CA ALA A 143 9.82 6.32 -2.21
C ALA A 143 10.34 5.01 -1.63
N VAL A 144 11.02 4.18 -2.43
CA VAL A 144 11.63 2.92 -1.97
C VAL A 144 12.62 3.16 -0.85
N ALA A 145 13.42 4.24 -0.90
CA ALA A 145 14.35 4.61 0.17
C ALA A 145 13.62 5.04 1.46
N SER A 146 12.50 5.75 1.32
CA SER A 146 11.69 6.24 2.45
C SER A 146 10.90 5.11 3.14
N ILE A 147 10.51 4.06 2.40
CA ILE A 147 9.82 2.89 2.95
C ILE A 147 10.79 2.11 3.85
N GLN A 148 10.44 1.94 5.13
CA GLN A 148 11.25 1.21 6.12
C GLN A 148 10.69 -0.18 6.43
N ALA A 149 9.36 -0.33 6.46
CA ALA A 149 8.69 -1.58 6.79
C ALA A 149 7.42 -1.77 5.97
N VAL A 150 7.12 -3.03 5.68
CA VAL A 150 6.00 -3.45 4.84
C VAL A 150 5.39 -4.70 5.42
N ILE A 151 4.09 -4.63 5.69
CA ILE A 151 3.30 -5.73 6.24
C ILE A 151 2.28 -6.16 5.20
N PHE A 152 2.31 -7.43 4.83
CA PHE A 152 1.30 -8.06 4.02
C PHE A 152 0.57 -9.10 4.86
N MET A 153 -0.75 -9.03 4.91
CA MET A 153 -1.60 -10.03 5.54
C MET A 153 -2.50 -10.66 4.49
N GLY A 154 -2.46 -11.99 4.37
CA GLY A 154 -3.29 -12.72 3.41
C GLY A 154 -3.01 -12.36 1.95
N ASN A 155 -1.76 -12.10 1.57
CA ASN A 155 -1.41 -11.69 0.21
C ASN A 155 -1.70 -12.79 -0.84
N PRO A 156 -2.59 -12.58 -1.82
CA PRO A 156 -2.82 -13.52 -2.92
C PRO A 156 -1.57 -13.90 -3.72
N MET A 157 -0.55 -13.04 -3.70
CA MET A 157 0.74 -13.29 -4.34
C MET A 157 1.71 -14.13 -3.49
N TYR A 158 1.32 -14.55 -2.29
CA TYR A 158 2.15 -15.39 -1.45
C TYR A 158 2.59 -16.66 -2.19
N GLN A 159 3.89 -16.95 -2.10
CA GLN A 159 4.49 -18.17 -2.60
C GLN A 159 5.46 -18.67 -1.54
N THR A 160 5.36 -19.95 -1.16
CA THR A 160 6.27 -20.54 -0.17
C THR A 160 7.74 -20.43 -0.60
N GLY A 161 8.64 -20.29 0.39
CA GLY A 161 10.08 -20.18 0.17
C GLY A 161 10.63 -18.76 0.04
N LEU A 162 9.78 -17.73 0.00
CA LEU A 162 10.23 -16.34 0.01
C LEU A 162 10.77 -15.96 1.40
N PRO A 163 11.88 -15.19 1.48
CA PRO A 163 12.61 -14.96 2.73
C PRO A 163 11.86 -14.07 3.73
N TYR A 164 10.79 -13.41 3.29
CA TYR A 164 9.95 -12.52 4.10
C TYR A 164 8.63 -13.17 4.54
N ASN A 165 8.43 -14.46 4.27
CA ASN A 165 7.21 -15.16 4.64
C ASN A 165 7.18 -15.52 6.13
N VAL A 166 6.02 -15.36 6.74
CA VAL A 166 5.71 -15.80 8.10
C VAL A 166 4.38 -16.55 8.07
N GLY A 167 4.30 -17.63 8.84
CA GLY A 167 3.09 -18.45 8.95
C GLY A 167 3.28 -19.88 8.46
N THR A 168 2.17 -20.58 8.43
CA THR A 168 2.12 -22.04 8.22
C THR A 168 1.94 -22.45 6.76
N CYS A 169 1.61 -21.52 5.85
CA CYS A 169 1.38 -21.86 4.45
C CYS A 169 2.67 -22.41 3.78
N LYS A 170 2.56 -23.64 3.26
CA LYS A 170 3.61 -24.33 2.48
C LYS A 170 3.26 -24.47 0.98
N ALA A 171 2.28 -23.69 0.51
CA ALA A 171 1.83 -23.64 -0.88
C ALA A 171 1.98 -22.22 -1.45
N GLY A 172 0.98 -21.74 -2.19
CA GLY A 172 0.89 -20.37 -2.70
C GLY A 172 -0.57 -19.97 -2.90
N GLY A 173 -0.80 -18.68 -3.08
CA GLY A 173 -2.12 -18.12 -3.36
C GLY A 173 -2.53 -18.22 -4.82
N PHE A 174 -3.71 -17.70 -5.15
CA PHE A 174 -4.23 -17.78 -6.52
C PHE A 174 -3.42 -16.94 -7.54
N ASP A 175 -2.67 -15.94 -7.06
CA ASP A 175 -1.77 -15.08 -7.84
C ASP A 175 -0.31 -15.23 -7.41
N ALA A 176 0.05 -16.40 -6.89
CA ALA A 176 1.36 -16.68 -6.32
C ALA A 176 2.51 -16.16 -7.20
N ARG A 177 3.48 -15.50 -6.55
CA ARG A 177 4.76 -15.18 -7.18
C ARG A 177 5.40 -16.45 -7.76
N PRO A 178 6.19 -16.34 -8.86
CA PRO A 178 6.91 -17.49 -9.37
C PRO A 178 7.88 -18.04 -8.31
N SER A 179 8.09 -19.35 -8.31
CA SER A 179 9.09 -19.97 -7.43
C SER A 179 10.47 -19.34 -7.65
N GLY A 180 11.15 -18.99 -6.56
CA GLY A 180 12.44 -18.29 -6.62
C GLY A 180 12.35 -16.79 -6.95
N PHE A 181 11.15 -16.18 -6.96
CA PHE A 181 11.00 -14.74 -7.08
C PHE A 181 11.85 -14.01 -6.02
N SER A 182 12.49 -12.91 -6.43
CA SER A 182 13.28 -12.07 -5.54
C SER A 182 12.75 -10.65 -5.59
N CYS A 183 12.32 -10.14 -4.43
CA CYS A 183 11.93 -8.75 -4.28
C CYS A 183 13.17 -7.92 -3.93
N PRO A 184 13.47 -6.82 -4.65
CA PRO A 184 14.60 -5.94 -4.31
C PRO A 184 14.52 -5.37 -2.88
N SER A 185 13.31 -5.24 -2.34
CA SER A 185 13.03 -4.74 -0.98
C SER A 185 12.71 -5.85 0.03
N ALA A 186 13.07 -7.11 -0.25
CA ALA A 186 12.72 -8.28 0.58
C ALA A 186 12.98 -8.07 2.08
N ALA A 187 14.11 -7.45 2.45
CA ALA A 187 14.49 -7.22 3.84
C ALA A 187 13.56 -6.25 4.61
N LYS A 188 12.65 -5.56 3.93
CA LYS A 188 11.68 -4.62 4.51
C LYS A 188 10.30 -5.24 4.74
N ILE A 189 10.09 -6.49 4.31
CA ILE A 189 8.77 -7.11 4.21
C ILE A 189 8.59 -8.17 5.30
N GLN A 190 7.37 -8.27 5.82
CA GLN A 190 6.82 -9.50 6.38
C GLN A 190 5.48 -9.80 5.73
N SER A 191 5.35 -11.01 5.19
CA SER A 191 4.15 -11.50 4.51
C SER A 191 3.57 -12.68 5.27
N TYR A 192 2.41 -12.47 5.89
CA TYR A 192 1.71 -13.40 6.75
C TYR A 192 0.68 -14.21 5.97
N CYS A 193 0.82 -15.53 5.97
CA CYS A 193 -0.13 -16.46 5.37
C CYS A 193 -0.12 -17.83 6.03
N ASP A 194 -1.30 -18.36 6.35
CA ASP A 194 -1.47 -19.66 7.00
C ASP A 194 -2.08 -20.71 6.08
N ALA A 195 -1.77 -21.98 6.36
CA ALA A 195 -2.16 -23.11 5.52
C ALA A 195 -3.68 -23.23 5.28
N PRO A 196 -4.58 -22.93 6.24
CA PRO A 196 -6.02 -22.99 6.00
C PRO A 196 -6.58 -21.88 5.11
N ASP A 197 -5.83 -20.82 4.81
CA ASP A 197 -6.29 -19.69 4.00
C ASP A 197 -6.57 -20.09 2.54
N PRO A 198 -7.75 -19.79 1.98
CA PRO A 198 -8.12 -20.18 0.61
C PRO A 198 -7.59 -19.23 -0.48
N TYR A 199 -7.01 -18.08 -0.13
CA TYR A 199 -6.64 -17.04 -1.09
C TYR A 199 -5.12 -16.84 -1.19
N CYS A 200 -4.42 -16.72 -0.06
CA CYS A 200 -2.95 -16.63 -0.03
C CYS A 200 -2.27 -17.99 0.04
N CYS A 201 -3.04 -19.03 0.38
CA CYS A 201 -2.63 -20.41 0.33
C CYS A 201 -3.65 -21.20 -0.50
N ASN A 202 -3.68 -22.53 -0.33
CA ASN A 202 -4.61 -23.43 -1.00
C ASN A 202 -5.56 -24.13 0.00
N GLY A 203 -5.84 -23.47 1.12
CA GLY A 203 -6.76 -23.94 2.15
C GLY A 203 -8.22 -23.72 1.78
N LYS A 204 -9.09 -23.72 2.80
CA LYS A 204 -10.56 -23.65 2.65
C LYS A 204 -11.27 -22.85 3.73
N ASP A 205 -10.54 -22.23 4.65
CA ASP A 205 -11.09 -21.53 5.80
C ASP A 205 -10.96 -20.01 5.64
N GLU A 206 -12.07 -19.36 5.29
CA GLU A 206 -12.14 -17.90 5.15
C GLU A 206 -11.89 -17.18 6.48
N ALA A 207 -12.19 -17.79 7.63
CA ALA A 207 -11.95 -17.18 8.93
C ALA A 207 -10.45 -16.98 9.20
N THR A 208 -9.62 -17.91 8.72
CA THR A 208 -8.16 -17.75 8.74
C THR A 208 -7.73 -16.51 7.97
N HIS A 209 -8.31 -16.26 6.79
CA HIS A 209 -7.97 -15.09 5.97
C HIS A 209 -8.30 -13.76 6.66
N SER A 210 -9.42 -13.68 7.36
CA SER A 210 -9.84 -12.47 8.10
C SER A 210 -9.17 -12.32 9.47
N GLY A 211 -8.42 -13.32 9.94
CA GLY A 211 -7.90 -13.38 11.31
C GLY A 211 -6.49 -12.79 11.53
N TYR A 212 -5.73 -12.49 10.48
CA TYR A 212 -4.30 -12.16 10.60
C TYR A 212 -4.00 -10.93 11.46
N GLY A 213 -4.88 -9.92 11.47
CA GLY A 213 -4.72 -8.75 12.32
C GLY A 213 -4.71 -9.12 13.82
N SER A 214 -5.50 -10.11 14.21
CA SER A 214 -5.54 -10.64 15.59
C SER A 214 -4.35 -11.55 15.87
N VAL A 215 -4.05 -12.48 14.95
CA VAL A 215 -3.00 -13.51 15.13
C VAL A 215 -1.59 -12.91 15.10
N TYR A 216 -1.32 -12.05 14.11
CA TYR A 216 0.03 -11.53 13.84
C TYR A 216 0.18 -10.03 14.08
N GLY A 217 -0.87 -9.31 14.51
CA GLY A 217 -0.81 -7.85 14.67
C GLY A 217 0.32 -7.36 15.59
N ASN A 218 0.62 -8.11 16.66
CA ASN A 218 1.75 -7.79 17.54
C ASN A 218 3.10 -8.08 16.88
N ALA A 219 3.26 -9.26 16.25
CA ALA A 219 4.49 -9.61 15.55
C ALA A 219 4.80 -8.63 14.40
N ALA A 220 3.77 -8.21 13.66
CA ALA A 220 3.88 -7.21 12.61
C ALA A 220 4.33 -5.85 13.17
N TYR A 221 3.75 -5.42 14.29
CA TYR A 221 4.16 -4.20 14.97
C TYR A 221 5.61 -4.27 15.47
N ASP A 222 6.03 -5.38 16.08
CA ASP A 222 7.40 -5.58 16.55
C ASP A 222 8.42 -5.54 15.40
N PHE A 223 8.08 -6.12 14.25
CA PHE A 223 8.90 -6.00 13.05
C PHE A 223 9.00 -4.54 12.58
N VAL A 224 7.88 -3.82 12.50
CA VAL A 224 7.88 -2.39 12.14
C VAL A 224 8.79 -1.61 13.11
N LYS A 225 8.71 -1.87 14.42
CA LYS A 225 9.58 -1.23 15.41
C LYS A 225 11.06 -1.48 15.14
N SER A 226 11.41 -2.73 14.82
CA SER A 226 12.79 -3.11 14.50
C SER A 226 13.35 -2.37 13.27
N LYS A 227 12.49 -1.98 12.32
CA LYS A 227 12.89 -1.27 11.09
C LYS A 227 12.92 0.23 11.25
N LEU A 228 12.10 0.80 12.13
CA LEU A 228 12.06 2.24 12.35
C LEU A 228 13.22 2.75 13.22
N GLY A 229 13.97 1.85 13.87
CA GLY A 229 15.11 2.20 14.72
C GLY A 229 14.64 2.86 16.02
N SER A 230 14.23 2.01 16.97
CA SER A 230 13.93 2.42 18.35
C SER A 230 15.22 2.44 19.16
#